data_AF-A0A5Q4ES60-F1
#
_entry.id   AF-A0A5Q4ES60-F1
#
_cell.length_a   1.000
_cell.length_b   1.000
_cell.length_c   1.000
_cell.angle_alpha   90.00
_cell.angle_beta   90.00
_cell.angle_gamma   90.00
#
_symmetry.space_group_name_H-M   'P 1'
#
loop_
_entity.id
_entity.type
_entity.pdbx_description
1 polymer ?
#
loop_
_entity_poly.entity_id
_entity_poly.type
_entity_poly.pdbx_seq_one_letter_code
_entity_poly.pdbx_strand_id
1 'polypeptide(L)'
;MPLIKTREPWALVQTCIPKEKKMKQQAGFTIAAGIGVAASMFAISSVGMGRSEAIVPPSPNDPLAQIVERMVDGMIQPQSCALFAPGTPWERVEEVTAALHGDENLRFSLQGSTWFGQGNSGTLTYSFPPDGLTIPAAIQGEPTAPNEIHARLNTIFASQGGEPFWKDLFKQVFDRWTEITGVEYIEVSDDGASWGSSGSATRGDIRIVMKPIDGAGGVLAYNRFPNGGGDMVLDRAENWGSTFANYRFFRNIVSHEHGHGLGFLHVCPAVGEKLMEPFLNTSFDGPQLDDIRAGIFNYGDRNSPNQSAGQATSLGALNIDDSATMEEVGLRNNNDVDYYSFTAPSGALATITVSPIGVTYVQGPQTQQCDGGNSFNALTIMDLQFSLRDSNDNVLASVNQTGFGEAEELVEFDLPGAGEYFIRVSAADSNGVAQVYTMDVALSGLPAEPCPADITGDGQVGSADLAIVLGEWGEMGSIANISGSGQVGSGDLAIVLGNWGACP
;
A
#
# COMPACT_ATOMS: atom_id res chain seq x y z
N MET A 1 -9.44 24.51 62.65
CA MET A 1 -10.10 23.54 63.55
C MET A 1 -11.43 23.13 62.92
N PRO A 2 -11.80 21.84 62.97
CA PRO A 2 -11.45 20.88 61.92
C PRO A 2 -12.67 19.98 61.55
N LEU A 3 -12.67 19.08 60.56
CA LEU A 3 -12.33 17.63 60.57
C LEU A 3 -13.14 17.03 59.38
N ILE A 4 -12.61 16.27 58.42
CA ILE A 4 -12.10 14.88 58.45
C ILE A 4 -13.15 13.82 58.86
N LYS A 5 -13.30 12.82 57.96
CA LYS A 5 -13.82 11.43 58.11
C LYS A 5 -15.35 11.26 58.22
N THR A 6 -16.03 10.24 57.71
CA THR A 6 -15.80 9.02 56.89
C THR A 6 -17.16 8.31 56.80
N ARG A 7 -17.26 7.29 55.93
CA ARG A 7 -18.15 6.11 55.98
C ARG A 7 -19.52 6.24 55.30
N GLU A 8 -19.71 5.39 54.27
CA GLU A 8 -21.00 4.77 53.94
C GLU A 8 -21.62 4.11 55.19
N PRO A 9 -22.94 3.76 55.28
CA PRO A 9 -23.39 2.47 54.71
C PRO A 9 -24.92 2.24 54.43
N TRP A 10 -25.22 1.10 53.77
CA TRP A 10 -26.45 0.25 53.72
C TRP A 10 -27.61 0.55 52.74
N ALA A 11 -27.91 -0.43 51.86
CA ALA A 11 -28.90 -1.51 52.08
C ALA A 11 -28.87 -2.53 50.89
N LEU A 12 -28.49 -3.80 51.09
CA LEU A 12 -29.33 -5.02 51.20
C LEU A 12 -30.10 -5.41 49.89
N VAL A 13 -30.23 -6.65 49.42
CA VAL A 13 -29.66 -8.00 49.64
C VAL A 13 -30.35 -9.00 48.67
N GLN A 14 -29.68 -10.12 48.36
CA GLN A 14 -30.18 -11.44 47.87
C GLN A 14 -30.66 -11.64 46.41
N THR A 15 -29.86 -12.32 45.56
CA THR A 15 -29.77 -13.78 45.24
C THR A 15 -30.84 -14.33 44.29
N CYS A 16 -30.41 -14.95 43.17
CA CYS A 16 -30.82 -16.30 42.73
C CYS A 16 -29.89 -16.85 41.62
N ILE A 17 -29.54 -18.13 41.74
CA ILE A 17 -28.76 -18.99 40.83
C ILE A 17 -29.74 -19.91 40.06
N PRO A 18 -29.41 -20.37 38.84
CA PRO A 18 -29.76 -21.75 38.42
C PRO A 18 -28.52 -22.50 37.87
N LYS A 19 -28.07 -23.59 38.51
CA LYS A 19 -28.45 -25.03 38.38
C LYS A 19 -27.73 -25.80 37.26
N GLU A 20 -26.68 -26.53 37.69
CA GLU A 20 -26.01 -27.63 37.00
C GLU A 20 -26.91 -28.88 36.86
N LYS A 21 -26.76 -29.62 35.75
CA LYS A 21 -27.29 -30.98 35.57
C LYS A 21 -26.18 -32.03 35.74
N LYS A 22 -26.45 -33.02 36.59
CA LYS A 22 -25.63 -34.23 36.82
C LYS A 22 -25.90 -35.30 35.76
N MET A 23 -24.86 -36.02 35.34
CA MET A 23 -24.95 -37.41 34.88
C MET A 23 -23.98 -38.29 35.70
N LYS A 24 -24.50 -39.44 36.16
CA LYS A 24 -23.80 -40.46 36.95
C LYS A 24 -23.37 -41.65 36.06
N GLN A 25 -22.20 -42.20 36.39
CA GLN A 25 -21.76 -43.61 36.42
C GLN A 25 -21.82 -44.52 35.17
N GLN A 26 -20.63 -45.04 34.82
CA GLN A 26 -20.21 -46.44 34.53
C GLN A 26 -18.88 -46.32 33.72
N ALA A 27 -17.75 -46.99 33.91
CA ALA A 27 -17.20 -48.09 34.72
C ALA A 27 -15.71 -47.70 34.99
N GLY A 28 -14.98 -48.08 36.05
CA GLY A 28 -14.73 -49.42 36.56
C GLY A 28 -13.56 -50.10 35.84
N PHE A 29 -12.29 -49.77 36.15
CA PHE A 29 -11.22 -50.72 36.53
C PHE A 29 -9.88 -50.04 36.83
N THR A 30 -9.26 -50.59 37.87
CA THR A 30 -8.06 -50.25 38.66
C THR A 30 -6.74 -50.53 37.93
N ILE A 31 -5.69 -49.71 38.12
CA ILE A 31 -4.37 -50.14 38.64
C ILE A 31 -3.79 -48.99 39.48
N ALA A 32 -3.43 -49.34 40.72
CA ALA A 32 -2.69 -48.53 41.65
C ALA A 32 -1.18 -48.87 41.61
N ALA A 33 -0.39 -47.87 42.01
CA ALA A 33 0.82 -47.94 42.84
C ALA A 33 2.23 -48.04 42.20
N GLY A 34 3.03 -47.05 42.61
CA GLY A 34 4.50 -47.07 42.77
C GLY A 34 5.19 -45.98 41.95
N ILE A 35 5.96 -45.00 42.44
CA ILE A 35 6.70 -44.67 43.68
C ILE A 35 6.93 -43.13 43.55
N GLY A 36 6.81 -42.20 44.49
CA GLY A 36 7.08 -42.21 45.93
C GLY A 36 8.43 -41.56 46.24
N VAL A 37 8.59 -40.23 46.15
CA VAL A 37 9.55 -39.47 47.00
C VAL A 37 8.98 -38.09 47.34
N ALA A 38 9.09 -37.75 48.62
CA ALA A 38 8.38 -36.74 49.37
C ALA A 38 8.82 -35.29 49.10
N ALA A 39 7.85 -34.39 49.17
CA ALA A 39 8.05 -32.99 49.51
C ALA A 39 8.23 -32.84 51.02
N SER A 40 9.21 -32.04 51.44
CA SER A 40 9.14 -31.12 52.60
C SER A 40 10.50 -30.43 52.79
N MET A 41 10.57 -29.11 52.65
CA MET A 41 10.86 -28.17 53.76
C MET A 41 11.34 -26.80 53.24
N PHE A 42 10.84 -25.79 53.94
CA PHE A 42 11.10 -24.36 53.80
C PHE A 42 12.48 -23.96 54.38
N ALA A 43 12.95 -22.79 53.91
CA ALA A 43 13.71 -21.75 54.62
C ALA A 43 15.25 -21.65 54.42
N ILE A 44 15.63 -20.46 53.90
CA ILE A 44 16.75 -19.57 54.26
C ILE A 44 18.17 -20.14 54.26
N SER A 45 19.01 -19.67 53.32
CA SER A 45 20.28 -18.98 53.64
C SER A 45 20.94 -18.40 52.40
N SER A 46 21.46 -17.20 52.56
CA SER A 46 22.29 -16.44 51.64
C SER A 46 23.71 -17.00 51.48
N VAL A 47 24.42 -16.47 50.46
CA VAL A 47 25.87 -16.51 50.17
C VAL A 47 26.32 -17.60 49.19
N GLY A 48 26.94 -17.16 48.08
CA GLY A 48 27.93 -17.97 47.37
C GLY A 48 27.89 -17.88 45.85
N MET A 49 28.76 -17.02 45.30
CA MET A 49 29.15 -16.88 43.89
C MET A 49 29.28 -18.19 43.11
N GLY A 50 28.90 -18.18 41.82
CA GLY A 50 29.61 -18.98 40.81
C GLY A 50 28.80 -19.48 39.62
N ARG A 51 29.00 -18.79 38.48
CA ARG A 51 28.92 -19.26 37.07
C ARG A 51 27.55 -19.40 36.40
N SER A 52 27.50 -18.81 35.21
CA SER A 52 26.44 -18.90 34.22
C SER A 52 26.24 -20.32 33.73
N GLU A 53 25.01 -20.81 33.77
CA GLU A 53 24.55 -21.88 32.88
C GLU A 53 23.46 -21.30 31.99
N ALA A 54 23.73 -21.32 30.68
CA ALA A 54 22.79 -20.97 29.66
C ALA A 54 21.59 -21.92 29.73
N ILE A 55 20.38 -21.36 29.67
CA ILE A 55 19.16 -22.12 29.42
C ILE A 55 19.33 -22.75 28.03
N VAL A 56 19.54 -24.06 27.98
CA VAL A 56 19.61 -24.80 26.72
C VAL A 56 18.21 -24.83 26.12
N PRO A 57 17.99 -24.34 24.88
CA PRO A 57 16.70 -24.46 24.22
C PRO A 57 16.37 -25.94 23.99
N PRO A 58 15.08 -26.33 24.05
CA PRO A 58 14.69 -27.72 23.86
C PRO A 58 15.14 -28.24 22.48
N SER A 59 15.50 -29.52 22.44
CA SER A 59 15.94 -30.21 21.22
C SER A 59 14.82 -30.20 20.17
N PRO A 60 15.11 -29.95 18.87
CA PRO A 60 14.12 -29.96 17.79
C PRO A 60 13.35 -31.28 17.61
N ASN A 61 13.83 -32.35 18.26
CA ASN A 61 13.27 -33.70 18.16
C ASN A 61 12.51 -34.14 19.42
N ASP A 62 12.20 -33.23 20.36
CA ASP A 62 11.35 -33.55 21.51
C ASP A 62 9.87 -33.55 21.10
N PRO A 63 9.14 -34.68 21.22
CA PRO A 63 7.72 -34.76 20.91
C PRO A 63 6.88 -33.76 21.70
N LEU A 64 7.27 -33.41 22.93
CA LEU A 64 6.57 -32.41 23.73
C LEU A 64 6.86 -30.98 23.26
N ALA A 65 8.07 -30.70 22.74
CA ALA A 65 8.37 -29.41 22.12
C ALA A 65 7.59 -29.25 20.80
N GLN A 66 7.45 -30.30 19.99
CA GLN A 66 6.62 -30.28 18.77
C GLN A 66 5.11 -30.21 19.08
N ILE A 67 4.66 -30.77 20.20
CA ILE A 67 3.27 -30.64 20.67
C ILE A 67 3.02 -29.23 21.21
N VAL A 68 3.97 -28.64 21.94
CA VAL A 68 3.88 -27.25 22.41
C VAL A 68 3.97 -26.26 21.24
N GLU A 69 4.84 -26.48 20.25
CA GLU A 69 4.85 -25.72 18.99
C GLU A 69 3.51 -25.84 18.28
N ARG A 70 2.94 -27.05 18.13
CA ARG A 70 1.61 -27.26 17.54
C ARG A 70 0.45 -26.74 18.38
N MET A 71 0.64 -26.55 19.68
CA MET A 71 -0.36 -25.96 20.58
C MET A 71 -0.27 -24.43 20.62
N VAL A 72 0.91 -23.85 20.37
CA VAL A 72 1.11 -22.40 20.21
C VAL A 72 0.75 -21.96 18.78
N ASP A 73 0.99 -22.80 17.78
CA ASP A 73 0.56 -22.66 16.38
C ASP A 73 -0.91 -23.07 16.16
N GLY A 74 -1.53 -23.65 17.19
CA GLY A 74 -2.92 -24.12 17.22
C GLY A 74 -3.93 -23.13 17.81
N MET A 75 -3.51 -21.91 18.15
CA MET A 75 -4.45 -20.79 18.28
C MET A 75 -4.95 -20.48 16.87
N ILE A 76 -6.23 -20.76 16.60
CA ILE A 76 -6.91 -20.52 15.32
C ILE A 76 -6.58 -19.08 14.88
N GLN A 77 -5.59 -18.93 14.01
CA GLN A 77 -5.30 -17.63 13.40
C GLN A 77 -6.54 -17.27 12.60
N PRO A 78 -7.08 -16.04 12.70
CA PRO A 78 -8.13 -15.57 11.79
C PRO A 78 -7.73 -15.93 10.37
N GLN A 79 -8.50 -16.77 9.69
CA GLN A 79 -8.12 -17.26 8.36
C GLN A 79 -8.82 -16.49 7.25
N SER A 80 -9.84 -15.69 7.57
CA SER A 80 -10.64 -14.98 6.58
C SER A 80 -11.33 -13.76 7.17
N CYS A 81 -11.82 -12.88 6.30
CA CYS A 81 -12.69 -11.76 6.62
C CYS A 81 -13.75 -11.62 5.52
N ALA A 82 -14.85 -10.92 5.79
CA ALA A 82 -16.01 -10.86 4.90
C ALA A 82 -16.54 -9.44 4.71
N LEU A 83 -16.86 -9.07 3.48
CA LEU A 83 -17.58 -7.83 3.16
C LEU A 83 -19.08 -7.99 3.33
N PHE A 84 -19.72 -6.97 3.91
CA PHE A 84 -21.16 -6.95 4.15
C PHE A 84 -21.91 -5.97 3.24
N ALA A 85 -23.15 -6.30 2.93
CA ALA A 85 -24.06 -5.40 2.23
C ALA A 85 -24.47 -4.23 3.14
N PRO A 86 -24.62 -3.00 2.62
CA PRO A 86 -25.13 -1.86 3.38
C PRO A 86 -26.45 -2.19 4.08
N GLY A 87 -26.53 -1.89 5.37
CA GLY A 87 -27.72 -2.16 6.20
C GLY A 87 -27.77 -3.55 6.82
N THR A 88 -26.74 -4.39 6.64
CA THR A 88 -26.61 -5.65 7.39
C THR A 88 -26.58 -5.36 8.90
N PRO A 89 -27.44 -6.02 9.71
CA PRO A 89 -27.45 -5.80 11.16
C PRO A 89 -26.11 -6.13 11.81
N TRP A 90 -25.72 -5.35 12.81
CA TRP A 90 -24.39 -5.49 13.40
C TRP A 90 -24.21 -6.82 14.15
N GLU A 91 -25.29 -7.36 14.70
CA GLU A 91 -25.28 -8.68 15.32
C GLU A 91 -24.87 -9.77 14.33
N ARG A 92 -25.26 -9.62 13.05
CA ARG A 92 -24.86 -10.54 11.97
C ARG A 92 -23.41 -10.31 11.58
N VAL A 93 -22.96 -9.05 11.50
CA VAL A 93 -21.54 -8.72 11.24
C VAL A 93 -20.63 -9.36 12.28
N GLU A 94 -20.99 -9.26 13.56
CA GLU A 94 -20.25 -9.88 14.66
C GLU A 94 -20.26 -11.40 14.62
N GLU A 95 -21.42 -12.01 14.37
CA GLU A 95 -21.53 -13.47 14.25
C GLU A 95 -20.57 -14.00 13.18
N VAL A 96 -20.57 -13.36 12.02
CA VAL A 96 -19.72 -13.74 10.88
C VAL A 96 -18.24 -13.43 11.17
N THR A 97 -17.96 -12.25 11.72
CA THR A 97 -16.59 -11.86 12.09
C THR A 97 -16.00 -12.84 13.10
N ALA A 98 -16.75 -13.19 14.15
CA ALA A 98 -16.30 -14.16 15.16
C ALA A 98 -16.08 -15.56 14.57
N ALA A 99 -16.90 -15.97 13.60
CA ALA A 99 -16.76 -17.27 12.94
C ALA A 99 -15.50 -17.35 12.04
N LEU A 100 -15.17 -16.27 11.33
CA LEU A 100 -14.05 -16.25 10.39
C LEU A 100 -12.71 -15.88 11.04
N HIS A 101 -12.74 -15.03 12.07
CA HIS A 101 -11.54 -14.52 12.72
C HIS A 101 -11.14 -15.25 14.00
N GLY A 102 -12.09 -15.85 14.71
CA GLY A 102 -11.89 -16.13 16.13
C GLY A 102 -11.87 -14.84 16.97
N ASP A 103 -11.88 -15.01 18.29
CA ASP A 103 -12.11 -13.95 19.28
C ASP A 103 -10.84 -13.13 19.56
N GLU A 104 -10.40 -12.25 18.64
CA GLU A 104 -9.33 -11.28 18.94
C GLU A 104 -9.55 -9.85 18.39
N ASN A 105 -9.26 -8.89 19.27
CA ASN A 105 -9.25 -7.44 19.04
C ASN A 105 -7.89 -7.02 18.45
N LEU A 106 -7.78 -6.81 17.14
CA LEU A 106 -6.54 -6.29 16.53
C LEU A 106 -6.81 -5.06 15.63
N ARG A 107 -5.84 -4.14 15.62
CA ARG A 107 -5.95 -2.68 15.37
C ARG A 107 -5.11 -2.25 14.17
N PHE A 108 -5.60 -1.31 13.35
CA PHE A 108 -4.93 -0.88 12.09
C PHE A 108 -4.42 -2.06 11.27
N SER A 109 -5.31 -2.99 10.99
CA SER A 109 -4.92 -4.34 11.33
C SER A 109 -4.49 -5.11 10.09
N LEU A 110 -3.21 -5.05 9.77
CA LEU A 110 -2.62 -6.12 8.99
C LEU A 110 -2.66 -7.38 9.83
N GLN A 111 -3.17 -8.50 9.31
CA GLN A 111 -2.69 -9.76 9.83
C GLN A 111 -1.19 -9.79 9.50
N GLY A 112 -0.33 -10.09 10.48
CA GLY A 112 1.12 -10.12 10.26
C GLY A 112 1.60 -11.12 9.19
N SER A 113 0.69 -11.76 8.46
CA SER A 113 0.97 -12.56 7.27
C SER A 113 0.98 -11.70 6.01
N THR A 114 2.08 -11.79 5.28
CA THR A 114 2.25 -11.27 3.92
C THR A 114 2.74 -12.42 3.05
N TRP A 115 2.53 -12.34 1.73
CA TRP A 115 2.94 -13.41 0.80
C TRP A 115 4.45 -13.58 0.69
N PHE A 116 5.20 -12.47 0.68
CA PHE A 116 6.64 -12.46 0.35
C PHE A 116 7.51 -12.04 1.54
N GLY A 117 6.91 -11.87 2.71
CA GLY A 117 7.50 -11.11 3.81
C GLY A 117 7.26 -9.62 3.64
N GLN A 118 7.13 -8.91 4.76
CA GLN A 118 6.76 -7.50 4.75
C GLN A 118 7.77 -6.64 3.97
N GLY A 119 7.24 -5.80 3.09
CA GLY A 119 7.98 -4.88 2.24
C GLY A 119 8.60 -5.53 1.00
N ASN A 120 8.40 -6.83 0.79
CA ASN A 120 8.85 -7.52 -0.41
C ASN A 120 7.72 -7.59 -1.45
N SER A 121 8.09 -7.34 -2.70
CA SER A 121 7.26 -7.51 -3.88
C SER A 121 7.34 -8.93 -4.44
N GLY A 122 6.43 -9.27 -5.35
CA GLY A 122 6.42 -10.58 -5.99
C GLY A 122 5.20 -10.81 -6.87
N THR A 123 5.18 -11.95 -7.55
CA THR A 123 4.08 -12.37 -8.41
C THR A 123 3.17 -13.35 -7.69
N LEU A 124 1.87 -13.09 -7.68
CA LEU A 124 0.83 -14.04 -7.29
C LEU A 124 0.11 -14.58 -8.51
N THR A 125 -0.13 -15.89 -8.52
CA THR A 125 -1.01 -16.49 -9.52
C THR A 125 -2.43 -16.60 -8.98
N TYR A 126 -3.42 -16.37 -9.83
CA TYR A 126 -4.83 -16.59 -9.48
C TYR A 126 -5.50 -17.49 -10.50
N SER A 127 -6.56 -18.18 -10.08
CA SER A 127 -7.28 -19.11 -10.95
C SER A 127 -8.75 -19.27 -10.54
N PHE A 128 -9.55 -19.78 -11.47
CA PHE A 128 -10.98 -20.03 -11.29
C PHE A 128 -11.25 -21.53 -11.35
N PRO A 129 -11.45 -22.22 -10.20
CA PRO A 129 -11.71 -23.64 -10.19
C PRO A 129 -12.90 -24.04 -11.08
N PRO A 130 -12.91 -25.25 -11.64
CA PRO A 130 -14.07 -25.75 -12.36
C PRO A 130 -15.35 -25.74 -11.51
N ASP A 131 -16.49 -25.57 -12.15
CA ASP A 131 -17.78 -25.75 -11.49
C ASP A 131 -17.92 -27.18 -10.94
N GLY A 132 -18.65 -27.33 -9.85
CA GLY A 132 -18.84 -28.61 -9.17
C GLY A 132 -17.79 -28.94 -8.10
N LEU A 133 -16.69 -28.16 -7.99
CA LEU A 133 -15.76 -28.30 -6.87
C LEU A 133 -16.47 -28.03 -5.54
N THR A 134 -16.46 -28.99 -4.62
CA THR A 134 -17.12 -28.85 -3.31
C THR A 134 -16.40 -27.86 -2.41
N ILE A 135 -17.11 -26.81 -1.98
CA ILE A 135 -16.63 -25.81 -1.04
C ILE A 135 -17.35 -26.01 0.30
N PRO A 136 -16.62 -26.21 1.42
CA PRO A 136 -17.22 -26.37 2.74
C PRO A 136 -17.84 -25.06 3.23
N ALA A 137 -18.77 -25.17 4.19
CA ALA A 137 -19.23 -24.00 4.95
C ALA A 137 -18.09 -23.45 5.82
N ALA A 138 -17.95 -22.12 5.83
CA ALA A 138 -17.04 -21.35 6.66
C ALA A 138 -17.77 -20.59 7.78
N ILE A 139 -19.03 -20.19 7.57
CA ILE A 139 -19.83 -19.43 8.55
C ILE A 139 -21.14 -20.13 8.93
N GLN A 140 -21.72 -19.74 10.06
CA GLN A 140 -22.98 -20.31 10.52
C GLN A 140 -24.14 -19.97 9.57
N GLY A 141 -24.86 -21.00 9.14
CA GLY A 141 -25.99 -20.89 8.20
C GLY A 141 -25.61 -21.05 6.72
N GLU A 142 -24.32 -21.01 6.40
CA GLU A 142 -23.82 -21.24 5.05
C GLU A 142 -23.83 -22.73 4.71
N PRO A 143 -24.30 -23.13 3.51
CA PRO A 143 -24.23 -24.53 3.09
C PRO A 143 -22.86 -24.88 2.50
N THR A 144 -22.42 -26.13 2.72
CA THR A 144 -21.45 -26.77 1.83
C THR A 144 -22.10 -26.91 0.45
N ALA A 145 -21.47 -26.34 -0.57
CA ALA A 145 -22.06 -26.23 -1.90
C ALA A 145 -20.98 -26.33 -2.99
N PRO A 146 -21.35 -26.75 -4.22
CA PRO A 146 -20.41 -26.71 -5.34
C PRO A 146 -20.09 -25.27 -5.74
N ASN A 147 -18.88 -25.07 -6.26
CA ASN A 147 -18.54 -23.87 -7.03
C ASN A 147 -19.42 -23.78 -8.29
N GLU A 148 -19.87 -22.58 -8.60
CA GLU A 148 -20.74 -22.25 -9.74
C GLU A 148 -20.24 -21.04 -10.55
N ILE A 149 -19.01 -20.56 -10.32
CA ILE A 149 -18.53 -19.29 -10.86
C ILE A 149 -18.62 -19.22 -12.39
N HIS A 150 -18.26 -20.29 -13.10
CA HIS A 150 -18.27 -20.30 -14.56
C HIS A 150 -19.70 -20.26 -15.09
N ALA A 151 -20.55 -21.19 -14.68
CA ALA A 151 -21.95 -21.23 -15.11
C ALA A 151 -22.72 -19.97 -14.74
N ARG A 152 -22.51 -19.44 -13.52
CA ARG A 152 -23.21 -18.27 -13.02
C ARG A 152 -22.79 -17.01 -13.77
N LEU A 153 -21.49 -16.72 -13.85
CA LEU A 153 -21.01 -15.51 -14.50
C LEU A 153 -21.16 -15.57 -16.02
N ASN A 154 -21.03 -16.74 -16.65
CA ASN A 154 -21.35 -16.90 -18.08
C ASN A 154 -22.81 -16.59 -18.39
N THR A 155 -23.73 -16.93 -17.48
CA THR A 155 -25.15 -16.59 -17.63
C THR A 155 -25.37 -15.08 -17.48
N ILE A 156 -24.79 -14.44 -16.47
CA ILE A 156 -24.95 -13.01 -16.21
C ILE A 156 -24.39 -12.18 -17.36
N PHE A 157 -23.19 -12.54 -17.85
CA PHE A 157 -22.45 -11.77 -18.85
C PHE A 157 -22.57 -12.35 -20.27
N ALA A 158 -23.58 -13.20 -20.53
CA ALA A 158 -23.80 -13.82 -21.83
C ALA A 158 -23.86 -12.79 -22.97
N SER A 159 -24.49 -11.64 -22.74
CA SER A 159 -24.59 -10.55 -23.72
C SER A 159 -23.29 -9.79 -23.97
N GLN A 160 -22.28 -9.95 -23.12
CA GLN A 160 -20.98 -9.28 -23.18
C GLN A 160 -19.86 -10.23 -23.65
N GLY A 161 -20.19 -11.49 -23.96
CA GLY A 161 -19.22 -12.49 -24.41
C GLY A 161 -18.92 -13.59 -23.38
N GLY A 162 -19.56 -13.58 -22.22
CA GLY A 162 -19.41 -14.61 -21.18
C GLY A 162 -18.05 -14.57 -20.51
N GLU A 163 -17.33 -15.69 -20.51
CA GLU A 163 -16.10 -15.91 -19.74
C GLU A 163 -15.00 -14.86 -19.92
N PRO A 164 -14.61 -14.49 -21.15
CA PRO A 164 -13.60 -13.46 -21.34
C PRO A 164 -13.98 -12.12 -20.69
N PHE A 165 -15.27 -11.78 -20.68
CA PHE A 165 -15.72 -10.49 -20.16
C PHE A 165 -15.66 -10.40 -18.65
N TRP A 166 -16.16 -11.41 -17.93
CA TRP A 166 -16.12 -11.35 -16.46
C TRP A 166 -14.71 -11.58 -15.92
N LYS A 167 -13.87 -12.33 -16.62
CA LYS A 167 -12.43 -12.43 -16.29
C LYS A 167 -11.71 -11.11 -16.45
N ASP A 168 -12.07 -10.31 -17.46
CA ASP A 168 -11.55 -8.96 -17.63
C ASP A 168 -11.91 -8.05 -16.44
N LEU A 169 -13.09 -8.20 -15.84
CA LEU A 169 -13.45 -7.44 -14.62
C LEU A 169 -12.56 -7.80 -13.42
N PHE A 170 -12.21 -9.08 -13.23
CA PHE A 170 -11.23 -9.48 -12.23
C PHE A 170 -9.85 -8.92 -12.55
N LYS A 171 -9.42 -9.02 -13.82
CA LYS A 171 -8.15 -8.49 -14.27
C LYS A 171 -8.02 -7.00 -14.00
N GLN A 172 -9.06 -6.20 -14.27
CA GLN A 172 -9.06 -4.76 -13.95
C GLN A 172 -8.81 -4.48 -12.46
N VAL A 173 -9.34 -5.32 -11.56
CA VAL A 173 -9.09 -5.19 -10.11
C VAL A 173 -7.65 -5.54 -9.76
N PHE A 174 -7.12 -6.64 -10.29
CA PHE A 174 -5.74 -7.05 -10.05
C PHE A 174 -4.73 -6.08 -10.65
N ASP A 175 -4.99 -5.56 -11.86
CA ASP A 175 -4.19 -4.52 -12.50
C ASP A 175 -4.15 -3.27 -11.63
N ARG A 176 -5.29 -2.85 -11.04
CA ARG A 176 -5.30 -1.72 -10.12
C ARG A 176 -4.45 -1.95 -8.87
N TRP A 177 -4.43 -3.16 -8.31
CA TRP A 177 -3.53 -3.48 -7.21
C TRP A 177 -2.05 -3.50 -7.64
N THR A 178 -1.75 -3.94 -8.87
CA THR A 178 -0.39 -3.85 -9.45
C THR A 178 0.05 -2.40 -9.70
N GLU A 179 -0.86 -1.49 -10.02
CA GLU A 179 -0.52 -0.07 -10.21
C GLU A 179 -0.10 0.64 -8.91
N ILE A 180 -0.54 0.15 -7.75
CA ILE A 180 -0.31 0.80 -6.44
C ILE A 180 0.58 -0.01 -5.50
N THR A 181 0.88 -1.27 -5.82
CA THR A 181 1.74 -2.14 -5.02
C THR A 181 2.80 -2.82 -5.87
N GLY A 182 3.83 -3.38 -5.24
CA GLY A 182 4.80 -4.25 -5.91
C GLY A 182 4.27 -5.65 -6.22
N VAL A 183 2.97 -5.91 -6.13
CA VAL A 183 2.40 -7.23 -6.43
C VAL A 183 1.96 -7.32 -7.88
N GLU A 184 2.47 -8.31 -8.61
CA GLU A 184 2.02 -8.65 -9.95
C GLU A 184 1.05 -9.84 -9.92
N TYR A 185 0.09 -9.88 -10.84
CA TYR A 185 -0.90 -10.95 -10.93
C TYR A 185 -0.88 -11.65 -12.28
N ILE A 186 -0.92 -12.98 -12.25
CA ILE A 186 -1.00 -13.81 -13.46
C ILE A 186 -2.17 -14.80 -13.32
N GLU A 187 -3.12 -14.77 -14.25
CA GLU A 187 -4.11 -15.83 -14.35
C GLU A 187 -3.46 -17.13 -14.83
N VAL A 188 -3.71 -18.22 -14.13
CA VAL A 188 -3.34 -19.58 -14.53
C VAL A 188 -4.57 -20.48 -14.61
N SER A 189 -4.45 -21.62 -15.30
CA SER A 189 -5.49 -22.65 -15.28
C SER A 189 -5.68 -23.20 -13.86
N ASP A 190 -6.84 -23.79 -13.56
CA ASP A 190 -7.07 -24.55 -12.33
C ASP A 190 -7.30 -26.04 -12.65
N ASP A 191 -6.59 -26.92 -11.94
CA ASP A 191 -6.61 -28.37 -12.14
C ASP A 191 -7.78 -29.08 -11.41
N GLY A 192 -8.63 -28.34 -10.72
CA GLY A 192 -9.79 -28.87 -10.00
C GLY A 192 -9.45 -29.61 -8.72
N ALA A 193 -8.25 -29.45 -8.17
CA ALA A 193 -7.90 -30.03 -6.88
C ALA A 193 -8.83 -29.55 -5.75
N SER A 194 -8.92 -30.33 -4.68
CA SER A 194 -9.74 -30.05 -3.50
C SER A 194 -9.54 -28.63 -2.97
N TRP A 195 -10.60 -28.02 -2.46
CA TRP A 195 -10.56 -26.67 -1.87
C TRP A 195 -9.50 -26.57 -0.76
N GLY A 196 -8.72 -25.49 -0.75
CA GLY A 196 -7.58 -25.28 0.16
C GLY A 196 -6.27 -25.98 -0.25
N SER A 197 -6.19 -26.59 -1.44
CA SER A 197 -4.91 -27.09 -1.97
C SER A 197 -4.00 -25.93 -2.37
N SER A 198 -2.73 -25.94 -1.94
CA SER A 198 -1.72 -24.90 -2.26
C SER A 198 -1.51 -24.69 -3.76
N GLY A 199 -1.04 -23.52 -4.17
CA GLY A 199 -0.74 -23.19 -5.57
C GLY A 199 0.21 -24.18 -6.30
N SER A 200 0.14 -24.19 -7.63
CA SER A 200 0.98 -25.00 -8.50
C SER A 200 1.06 -24.40 -9.91
N ALA A 201 1.83 -25.00 -10.83
CA ALA A 201 1.88 -24.54 -12.23
C ALA A 201 0.50 -24.57 -12.95
N THR A 202 -0.45 -25.34 -12.46
CA THR A 202 -1.82 -25.48 -13.01
C THR A 202 -2.89 -25.20 -11.96
N ARG A 203 -2.59 -24.37 -10.95
CA ARG A 203 -3.54 -23.92 -9.93
C ARG A 203 -3.01 -22.63 -9.31
N GLY A 204 -3.81 -21.57 -9.31
CA GLY A 204 -3.40 -20.30 -8.73
C GLY A 204 -3.04 -20.44 -7.26
N ASP A 205 -2.14 -19.58 -6.79
CA ASP A 205 -1.90 -19.36 -5.36
C ASP A 205 -3.20 -18.91 -4.69
N ILE A 206 -3.95 -18.06 -5.38
CA ILE A 206 -5.31 -17.61 -5.03
C ILE A 206 -6.33 -18.32 -5.91
N ARG A 207 -7.37 -18.91 -5.28
CA ARG A 207 -8.48 -19.54 -6.00
C ARG A 207 -9.78 -18.81 -5.71
N ILE A 208 -10.50 -18.46 -6.78
CA ILE A 208 -11.71 -17.64 -6.70
C ILE A 208 -12.91 -18.48 -7.09
N VAL A 209 -13.86 -18.63 -6.17
CA VAL A 209 -15.07 -19.44 -6.37
C VAL A 209 -16.32 -18.65 -6.06
N MET A 210 -17.46 -19.15 -6.52
CA MET A 210 -18.77 -18.59 -6.25
C MET A 210 -19.73 -19.69 -5.83
N LYS A 211 -20.46 -19.49 -4.73
CA LYS A 211 -21.44 -20.46 -4.21
C LYS A 211 -22.55 -19.74 -3.41
N PRO A 212 -23.65 -20.40 -3.03
CA PRO A 212 -24.59 -19.82 -2.07
C PRO A 212 -23.92 -19.56 -0.71
N ILE A 213 -24.07 -18.35 -0.16
CA ILE A 213 -23.69 -18.02 1.22
C ILE A 213 -24.95 -17.81 2.06
N ASP A 214 -25.63 -16.67 1.92
CA ASP A 214 -26.86 -16.36 2.68
C ASP A 214 -27.97 -15.67 1.86
N GLY A 215 -27.78 -15.50 0.55
CA GLY A 215 -28.80 -14.95 -0.34
C GLY A 215 -28.38 -13.59 -0.85
N ALA A 216 -29.34 -12.73 -1.19
CA ALA A 216 -29.01 -11.38 -1.62
C ALA A 216 -28.94 -10.43 -0.42
N GLY A 217 -27.86 -9.66 -0.32
CA GLY A 217 -27.53 -8.84 0.85
C GLY A 217 -26.91 -9.69 1.97
N GLY A 218 -26.64 -9.10 3.14
CA GLY A 218 -25.94 -9.84 4.19
C GLY A 218 -24.45 -9.97 3.86
N VAL A 219 -23.94 -11.20 3.72
CA VAL A 219 -22.53 -11.46 3.40
C VAL A 219 -22.34 -11.50 1.89
N LEU A 220 -21.62 -10.52 1.33
CA LEU A 220 -21.42 -10.42 -0.11
C LEU A 220 -20.34 -11.39 -0.61
N ALA A 221 -19.28 -11.52 0.17
CA ALA A 221 -18.14 -12.37 -0.11
C ALA A 221 -17.30 -12.53 1.17
N TYR A 222 -16.30 -13.42 1.11
CA TYR A 222 -15.21 -13.48 2.07
C TYR A 222 -13.93 -13.96 1.40
N ASN A 223 -12.80 -13.55 1.95
CA ASN A 223 -11.49 -13.92 1.45
C ASN A 223 -10.59 -14.40 2.57
N ARG A 224 -9.74 -15.36 2.25
CA ARG A 224 -8.69 -15.81 3.16
C ARG A 224 -7.54 -14.81 3.22
N PHE A 225 -6.87 -14.75 4.35
CA PHE A 225 -5.61 -14.01 4.44
C PHE A 225 -4.47 -14.77 3.75
N PRO A 226 -3.28 -14.16 3.55
CA PRO A 226 -2.13 -14.81 2.91
C PRO A 226 -1.75 -16.17 3.51
N ASN A 227 -1.77 -16.31 4.85
CA ASN A 227 -1.47 -17.59 5.51
C ASN A 227 -2.49 -18.70 5.22
N GLY A 228 -3.72 -18.33 4.88
CA GLY A 228 -4.81 -19.21 4.50
C GLY A 228 -4.89 -19.49 2.99
N GLY A 229 -3.97 -18.93 2.20
CA GLY A 229 -3.89 -19.09 0.75
C GLY A 229 -4.60 -18.00 -0.07
N GLY A 230 -5.14 -16.95 0.55
CA GLY A 230 -5.78 -15.86 -0.20
C GLY A 230 -7.04 -16.21 -0.98
N ASP A 231 -7.56 -17.44 -0.85
CA ASP A 231 -8.75 -17.93 -1.55
C ASP A 231 -9.99 -17.06 -1.30
N MET A 232 -10.76 -16.79 -2.36
CA MET A 232 -11.93 -15.92 -2.36
C MET A 232 -13.22 -16.71 -2.60
N VAL A 233 -14.26 -16.43 -1.83
CA VAL A 233 -15.61 -17.00 -2.01
C VAL A 233 -16.63 -15.87 -2.16
N LEU A 234 -17.34 -15.89 -3.28
CA LEU A 234 -18.37 -14.90 -3.63
C LEU A 234 -19.78 -15.46 -3.42
N ASP A 235 -20.72 -14.70 -2.84
CA ASP A 235 -22.12 -15.12 -2.82
C ASP A 235 -22.72 -15.01 -4.23
N ARG A 236 -23.10 -16.15 -4.80
CA ARG A 236 -23.74 -16.24 -6.12
C ARG A 236 -25.00 -15.39 -6.30
N ALA A 237 -25.70 -15.07 -5.21
CA ALA A 237 -27.03 -14.47 -5.23
C ALA A 237 -27.00 -12.95 -5.45
N GLU A 238 -25.83 -12.33 -5.33
CA GLU A 238 -25.67 -10.88 -5.48
C GLU A 238 -25.87 -10.37 -6.90
N ASN A 239 -26.05 -9.05 -7.01
CA ASN A 239 -26.28 -8.35 -8.27
C ASN A 239 -24.98 -8.09 -9.07
N TRP A 240 -24.21 -9.16 -9.33
CA TRP A 240 -22.92 -9.12 -10.03
C TRP A 240 -22.98 -8.47 -11.43
N GLY A 241 -24.14 -8.48 -12.08
CA GLY A 241 -24.36 -7.86 -13.40
C GLY A 241 -24.70 -6.37 -13.37
N SER A 242 -24.66 -5.72 -12.21
CA SER A 242 -24.95 -4.28 -12.11
C SER A 242 -23.98 -3.47 -12.97
N THR A 243 -24.48 -2.83 -14.03
CA THR A 243 -23.64 -2.09 -15.00
C THR A 243 -23.22 -0.71 -14.53
N PHE A 244 -23.67 -0.27 -13.35
CA PHE A 244 -23.40 1.07 -12.84
C PHE A 244 -21.88 1.33 -12.73
N ALA A 245 -21.45 2.48 -13.24
CA ALA A 245 -20.06 2.98 -13.17
C ALA A 245 -19.01 1.91 -13.52
N ASN A 246 -19.17 1.26 -14.68
CA ASN A 246 -18.31 0.15 -15.12
C ASN A 246 -18.27 -0.99 -14.10
N TYR A 247 -19.42 -1.60 -13.82
CA TYR A 247 -19.55 -2.75 -12.92
C TYR A 247 -18.94 -2.54 -11.53
N ARG A 248 -19.05 -1.32 -10.99
CA ARG A 248 -18.40 -0.95 -9.73
C ARG A 248 -18.82 -1.81 -8.54
N PHE A 249 -20.07 -2.27 -8.50
CA PHE A 249 -20.52 -3.22 -7.48
C PHE A 249 -19.63 -4.48 -7.48
N PHE A 250 -19.41 -5.09 -8.65
CA PHE A 250 -18.53 -6.24 -8.81
C PHE A 250 -17.10 -5.88 -8.41
N ARG A 251 -16.54 -4.83 -9.02
CA ARG A 251 -15.11 -4.49 -8.87
C ARG A 251 -14.76 -4.09 -7.45
N ASN A 252 -15.61 -3.34 -6.75
CA ASN A 252 -15.33 -2.96 -5.36
C ASN A 252 -15.43 -4.15 -4.40
N ILE A 253 -16.38 -5.08 -4.60
CA ILE A 253 -16.43 -6.31 -3.77
C ILE A 253 -15.14 -7.11 -3.96
N VAL A 254 -14.79 -7.43 -5.21
CA VAL A 254 -13.57 -8.20 -5.51
C VAL A 254 -12.32 -7.47 -5.00
N SER A 255 -12.24 -6.15 -5.17
CA SER A 255 -11.10 -5.35 -4.70
C SER A 255 -10.98 -5.36 -3.18
N HIS A 256 -12.11 -5.25 -2.45
CA HIS A 256 -12.13 -5.30 -0.99
C HIS A 256 -11.69 -6.66 -0.48
N GLU A 257 -12.29 -7.72 -1.01
CA GLU A 257 -11.97 -9.10 -0.61
C GLU A 257 -10.51 -9.42 -0.89
N HIS A 258 -10.00 -8.99 -2.05
CA HIS A 258 -8.59 -9.14 -2.34
C HIS A 258 -7.69 -8.31 -1.42
N GLY A 259 -8.17 -7.20 -0.85
CA GLY A 259 -7.49 -6.48 0.23
C GLY A 259 -7.23 -7.37 1.45
N HIS A 260 -8.19 -8.22 1.84
CA HIS A 260 -7.94 -9.26 2.83
C HIS A 260 -6.96 -10.32 2.33
N GLY A 261 -7.03 -10.70 1.04
CA GLY A 261 -6.03 -11.54 0.36
C GLY A 261 -4.61 -10.96 0.36
N LEU A 262 -4.48 -9.65 0.55
CA LEU A 262 -3.22 -8.91 0.76
C LEU A 262 -2.85 -8.71 2.23
N GLY A 263 -3.68 -9.20 3.15
CA GLY A 263 -3.42 -9.19 4.59
C GLY A 263 -4.13 -8.05 5.34
N PHE A 264 -5.03 -7.30 4.71
CA PHE A 264 -5.68 -6.15 5.33
C PHE A 264 -6.93 -6.58 6.11
N LEU A 265 -7.10 -6.11 7.34
CA LEU A 265 -8.38 -6.22 8.05
C LEU A 265 -9.25 -5.01 7.76
N HIS A 266 -10.49 -5.08 8.23
CA HIS A 266 -11.36 -3.93 8.19
C HIS A 266 -10.81 -2.73 8.96
N VAL A 267 -11.14 -1.55 8.46
CA VAL A 267 -10.89 -0.25 9.09
C VAL A 267 -12.20 0.42 9.47
N CYS A 268 -12.18 1.14 10.60
CA CYS A 268 -13.32 1.90 11.12
C CYS A 268 -12.98 3.38 11.29
N PRO A 269 -13.97 4.29 11.27
CA PRO A 269 -15.40 4.01 11.24
C PRO A 269 -15.94 3.66 9.85
N ALA A 270 -17.12 3.02 9.81
CA ALA A 270 -17.87 2.67 8.59
C ALA A 270 -18.66 3.88 8.07
N VAL A 271 -17.95 4.86 7.51
CA VAL A 271 -18.50 6.16 7.03
C VAL A 271 -18.49 6.29 5.51
N GLY A 272 -17.98 5.29 4.80
CA GLY A 272 -17.91 5.22 3.35
C GLY A 272 -16.72 5.97 2.76
N GLU A 273 -15.56 5.97 3.40
CA GLU A 273 -14.37 6.70 2.96
C GLU A 273 -13.20 5.80 2.54
N LYS A 274 -13.20 4.53 2.94
CA LYS A 274 -12.07 3.59 2.70
C LYS A 274 -12.60 2.29 2.12
N LEU A 275 -11.82 1.65 1.23
CA LEU A 275 -12.25 0.40 0.61
C LEU A 275 -12.40 -0.69 1.67
N MET A 276 -11.47 -0.81 2.60
CA MET A 276 -11.48 -1.82 3.66
C MET A 276 -12.46 -1.53 4.80
N GLU A 277 -13.46 -0.66 4.64
CA GLU A 277 -14.56 -0.59 5.60
C GLU A 277 -15.47 -1.83 5.49
N PRO A 278 -16.10 -2.30 6.58
CA PRO A 278 -16.84 -3.56 6.59
C PRO A 278 -18.09 -3.61 5.69
N PHE A 279 -18.52 -2.47 5.15
CA PHE A 279 -19.69 -2.41 4.28
C PHE A 279 -19.30 -1.94 2.89
N LEU A 280 -19.87 -2.58 1.87
CA LEU A 280 -19.65 -2.18 0.49
C LEU A 280 -20.04 -0.70 0.30
N ASN A 281 -19.10 0.08 -0.22
CA ASN A 281 -19.39 1.40 -0.77
C ASN A 281 -19.10 1.42 -2.28
N THR A 282 -19.97 2.08 -3.04
CA THR A 282 -19.85 2.25 -4.49
C THR A 282 -19.77 3.74 -4.91
N SER A 283 -19.59 4.66 -3.96
CA SER A 283 -19.37 6.08 -4.25
C SER A 283 -17.97 6.35 -4.84
N PHE A 284 -16.98 5.53 -4.49
CA PHE A 284 -15.61 5.54 -5.03
C PHE A 284 -15.28 4.25 -5.78
N ASP A 285 -14.17 4.22 -6.50
CA ASP A 285 -13.74 3.10 -7.33
C ASP A 285 -12.42 2.51 -6.80
N GLY A 286 -12.50 1.31 -6.21
CA GLY A 286 -11.32 0.59 -5.72
C GLY A 286 -10.63 1.21 -4.48
N PRO A 287 -9.33 0.90 -4.29
CA PRO A 287 -8.56 1.30 -3.10
C PRO A 287 -8.50 2.81 -2.91
N GLN A 288 -8.68 3.25 -1.66
CA GLN A 288 -8.55 4.64 -1.22
C GLN A 288 -7.19 4.83 -0.52
N LEU A 289 -6.88 6.07 -0.12
CA LEU A 289 -5.56 6.42 0.45
C LEU A 289 -5.11 5.48 1.58
N ASP A 290 -6.03 5.11 2.48
CA ASP A 290 -5.70 4.21 3.59
C ASP A 290 -5.28 2.81 3.10
N ASP A 291 -6.00 2.30 2.10
CA ASP A 291 -5.78 0.99 1.50
C ASP A 291 -4.49 0.97 0.67
N ILE A 292 -4.21 2.06 -0.05
CA ILE A 292 -2.95 2.27 -0.82
C ILE A 292 -1.75 2.26 0.13
N ARG A 293 -1.85 2.99 1.26
CA ARG A 293 -0.80 3.02 2.28
C ARG A 293 -0.52 1.64 2.87
N ALA A 294 -1.57 0.84 3.09
CA ALA A 294 -1.43 -0.55 3.55
C ALA A 294 -0.73 -1.43 2.50
N GLY A 295 -1.09 -1.27 1.22
CA GLY A 295 -0.44 -1.94 0.09
C GLY A 295 1.05 -1.64 0.00
N ILE A 296 1.41 -0.35 -0.01
CA ILE A 296 2.80 0.11 -0.03
C ILE A 296 3.55 -0.49 1.15
N PHE A 297 3.02 -0.35 2.37
CA PHE A 297 3.70 -0.85 3.57
C PHE A 297 3.99 -2.37 3.50
N ASN A 298 3.06 -3.17 2.98
CA ASN A 298 3.23 -4.63 2.90
C ASN A 298 4.05 -5.13 1.72
N TYR A 299 3.94 -4.48 0.56
CA TYR A 299 4.45 -5.03 -0.70
C TYR A 299 5.33 -4.07 -1.50
N GLY A 300 5.59 -2.88 -0.96
CA GLY A 300 6.15 -1.77 -1.74
C GLY A 300 5.14 -1.20 -2.72
N ASP A 301 5.54 -0.15 -3.41
CA ASP A 301 4.79 0.41 -4.54
C ASP A 301 5.11 -0.33 -5.86
N ARG A 302 4.49 0.10 -6.97
CA ARG A 302 4.68 -0.49 -8.31
C ARG A 302 6.12 -0.49 -8.82
N ASN A 303 7.00 0.28 -8.19
CA ASN A 303 8.41 0.42 -8.58
C ASN A 303 9.33 -0.46 -7.75
N SER A 304 8.79 -1.14 -6.73
CA SER A 304 9.57 -1.91 -5.78
C SER A 304 10.05 -3.26 -6.38
N PRO A 305 11.33 -3.64 -6.18
CA PRO A 305 12.34 -2.93 -5.41
C PRO A 305 13.11 -1.90 -6.26
N ASN A 306 13.19 -0.66 -5.77
CA ASN A 306 13.98 0.43 -6.34
C ASN A 306 14.95 1.03 -5.29
N GLN A 307 15.53 0.19 -4.43
CA GLN A 307 16.28 0.64 -3.23
C GLN A 307 17.76 0.98 -3.47
N SER A 308 18.21 0.99 -4.72
CA SER A 308 19.60 1.29 -5.10
C SER A 308 19.68 1.87 -6.51
N ALA A 309 20.79 2.52 -6.85
CA ALA A 309 21.01 3.05 -8.20
C ALA A 309 20.90 1.96 -9.29
N GLY A 310 21.37 0.74 -9.02
CA GLY A 310 21.24 -0.39 -9.96
C GLY A 310 19.83 -0.95 -10.12
N GLN A 311 18.89 -0.53 -9.26
CA GLN A 311 17.47 -0.88 -9.30
C GLN A 311 16.60 0.35 -9.57
N ALA A 312 17.20 1.48 -9.95
CA ALA A 312 16.48 2.72 -10.09
C ALA A 312 15.34 2.60 -11.11
N THR A 313 14.20 3.18 -10.78
CA THR A 313 13.08 3.30 -11.72
C THR A 313 13.40 4.35 -12.76
N SER A 314 13.47 3.95 -14.02
CA SER A 314 13.81 4.87 -15.11
C SER A 314 12.62 5.77 -15.47
N LEU A 315 12.84 7.07 -15.41
CA LEU A 315 11.95 8.11 -15.94
C LEU A 315 12.20 8.36 -17.45
N GLY A 316 13.18 7.66 -18.04
CA GLY A 316 13.55 7.79 -19.44
C GLY A 316 14.56 8.90 -19.74
N ALA A 317 14.58 9.32 -21.01
CA ALA A 317 15.40 10.43 -21.48
C ALA A 317 14.57 11.70 -21.52
N LEU A 318 15.00 12.70 -20.74
CA LEU A 318 14.37 14.01 -20.67
C LEU A 318 15.22 15.00 -21.46
N ASN A 319 14.61 15.67 -22.43
CA ASN A 319 15.22 16.82 -23.10
C ASN A 319 14.94 18.10 -22.31
N ILE A 320 15.55 19.21 -22.75
CA ILE A 320 15.14 20.53 -22.28
C ILE A 320 13.65 20.72 -22.61
N ASP A 321 12.91 21.28 -21.65
CA ASP A 321 11.45 21.48 -21.65
C ASP A 321 10.61 20.20 -21.50
N ASP A 322 11.25 19.04 -21.26
CA ASP A 322 10.54 17.81 -20.87
C ASP A 322 10.35 17.72 -19.34
N SER A 323 9.33 16.96 -18.94
CA SER A 323 9.09 16.59 -17.55
C SER A 323 8.67 15.13 -17.40
N ALA A 324 8.87 14.59 -16.19
CA ALA A 324 8.36 13.31 -15.76
C ALA A 324 7.77 13.41 -14.36
N THR A 325 6.67 12.70 -14.14
CA THR A 325 5.95 12.66 -12.86
C THR A 325 5.79 11.21 -12.41
N MET A 326 6.09 10.97 -11.13
CA MET A 326 5.78 9.74 -10.43
C MET A 326 4.69 10.00 -9.41
N GLU A 327 3.47 9.57 -9.71
CA GLU A 327 2.32 9.73 -8.81
C GLU A 327 2.10 8.48 -7.96
N GLU A 328 1.55 8.65 -6.75
CA GLU A 328 1.06 7.55 -5.91
C GLU A 328 2.12 6.45 -5.66
N VAL A 329 3.36 6.88 -5.42
CA VAL A 329 4.50 6.04 -4.99
C VAL A 329 4.75 6.27 -3.49
N GLY A 330 5.56 5.46 -2.83
CA GLY A 330 5.72 5.67 -1.38
C GLY A 330 6.80 4.90 -0.66
N LEU A 331 7.28 5.55 0.41
CA LEU A 331 8.20 4.97 1.36
C LEU A 331 7.43 4.16 2.41
N ARG A 332 7.83 2.89 2.58
CA ARG A 332 7.23 1.96 3.53
C ARG A 332 7.50 2.36 4.97
N ASN A 333 8.74 2.74 5.27
CA ASN A 333 9.19 3.12 6.60
C ASN A 333 10.42 4.04 6.49
N ASN A 334 10.98 4.44 7.62
CA ASN A 334 12.11 5.37 7.69
C ASN A 334 13.45 4.82 7.14
N ASN A 335 13.57 3.51 6.95
CA ASN A 335 14.74 2.89 6.32
C ASN A 335 14.52 2.65 4.82
N ASP A 336 13.32 2.90 4.32
CA ASP A 336 13.01 2.73 2.91
C ASP A 336 13.58 3.88 2.09
N VAL A 337 13.99 3.55 0.87
CA VAL A 337 14.60 4.49 -0.07
C VAL A 337 14.15 4.14 -1.46
N ASP A 338 13.81 5.16 -2.24
CA ASP A 338 13.41 4.99 -3.64
C ASP A 338 14.44 5.68 -4.52
N TYR A 339 14.98 4.94 -5.49
CA TYR A 339 15.85 5.45 -6.53
C TYR A 339 15.08 5.57 -7.84
N TYR A 340 15.24 6.73 -8.47
CA TYR A 340 14.79 7.01 -9.82
C TYR A 340 16.00 7.41 -10.66
N SER A 341 15.97 7.13 -11.96
CA SER A 341 17.00 7.60 -12.89
C SER A 341 16.39 8.32 -14.08
N PHE A 342 17.11 9.31 -14.60
CA PHE A 342 16.77 9.97 -15.86
C PHE A 342 18.06 10.32 -16.59
N THR A 343 17.97 10.47 -17.91
CA THR A 343 19.08 11.03 -18.70
C THR A 343 18.76 12.44 -19.14
N ALA A 344 19.77 13.31 -19.12
CA ALA A 344 19.65 14.72 -19.45
C ALA A 344 20.72 15.15 -20.47
N PRO A 345 20.44 16.14 -21.34
CA PRO A 345 21.42 16.76 -22.22
C PRO A 345 22.34 17.72 -21.45
N SER A 346 23.43 18.16 -22.10
CA SER A 346 24.30 19.20 -21.56
C SER A 346 23.57 20.55 -21.52
N GLY A 347 23.83 21.34 -20.47
CA GLY A 347 23.19 22.66 -20.30
C GLY A 347 21.76 22.62 -19.77
N ALA A 348 21.34 21.46 -19.24
CA ALA A 348 20.05 21.31 -18.57
C ALA A 348 20.12 21.77 -17.12
N LEU A 349 19.09 22.50 -16.69
CA LEU A 349 18.80 22.87 -15.32
C LEU A 349 17.69 21.93 -14.81
N ALA A 350 17.91 21.23 -13.70
CA ALA A 350 16.94 20.32 -13.12
C ALA A 350 16.13 20.99 -12.01
N THR A 351 14.81 20.98 -12.15
CA THR A 351 13.87 21.27 -11.07
C THR A 351 13.22 19.97 -10.62
N ILE A 352 13.33 19.66 -9.33
CA ILE A 352 12.83 18.41 -8.73
C ILE A 352 11.98 18.78 -7.51
N THR A 353 10.76 18.27 -7.47
CA THR A 353 9.83 18.47 -6.34
C THR A 353 9.37 17.11 -5.83
N VAL A 354 9.46 16.88 -4.52
CA VAL A 354 8.93 15.69 -3.85
C VAL A 354 7.88 16.13 -2.84
N SER A 355 6.61 15.80 -3.10
CA SER A 355 5.47 16.27 -2.32
C SER A 355 4.76 15.12 -1.60
N PRO A 356 4.60 15.15 -0.26
CA PRO A 356 3.84 14.12 0.43
C PRO A 356 2.36 14.19 0.01
N ILE A 357 1.75 13.02 -0.18
CA ILE A 357 0.30 12.88 -0.38
C ILE A 357 -0.31 12.45 0.95
N GLY A 358 -1.33 13.19 1.38
CA GLY A 358 -2.16 12.75 2.49
C GLY A 358 -3.30 13.68 2.82
N VAL A 359 -4.29 13.12 3.51
CA VAL A 359 -5.38 13.86 4.14
C VAL A 359 -5.53 13.41 5.58
N THR A 360 -6.21 14.22 6.39
CA THR A 360 -6.61 13.80 7.73
C THR A 360 -7.92 13.03 7.65
N TYR A 361 -7.94 11.81 8.19
CA TYR A 361 -9.12 10.96 8.27
C TYR A 361 -9.18 10.22 9.61
N VAL A 362 -10.34 9.72 9.97
CA VAL A 362 -10.49 8.88 11.17
C VAL A 362 -10.26 7.43 10.77
N GLN A 363 -9.42 6.73 11.52
CA GLN A 363 -9.16 5.32 11.29
C GLN A 363 -8.95 4.56 12.62
N GLY A 364 -9.30 3.27 12.64
CA GLY A 364 -9.23 2.44 13.84
C GLY A 364 -9.63 0.98 13.60
N PRO A 365 -9.43 0.09 14.60
CA PRO A 365 -9.88 -1.31 14.56
C PRO A 365 -11.38 -1.43 14.32
N GLN A 366 -11.80 -2.55 13.72
CA GLN A 366 -13.18 -2.97 13.80
C GLN A 366 -13.60 -3.26 15.24
N THR A 367 -14.62 -2.53 15.68
CA THR A 367 -15.36 -2.77 16.93
C THR A 367 -16.76 -3.29 16.59
N GLN A 368 -17.51 -3.67 17.62
CA GLN A 368 -18.94 -4.05 17.52
C GLN A 368 -19.85 -2.93 16.97
N GLN A 369 -19.40 -1.72 16.68
CA GLN A 369 -20.24 -0.74 15.98
C GLN A 369 -19.51 -0.06 14.82
N CYS A 370 -18.18 -0.24 14.73
CA CYS A 370 -17.32 0.44 13.77
C CYS A 370 -17.66 1.93 13.62
N ASP A 371 -17.91 2.58 14.75
CA ASP A 371 -18.35 3.97 14.85
C ASP A 371 -17.24 4.88 15.42
N GLY A 372 -16.12 4.27 15.82
CA GLY A 372 -14.99 4.95 16.43
C GLY A 372 -13.69 4.77 15.66
N GLY A 373 -12.72 5.62 16.01
CA GLY A 373 -11.35 5.60 15.52
C GLY A 373 -10.59 6.80 16.05
N ASN A 374 -9.31 6.91 15.70
CA ASN A 374 -8.49 8.07 16.02
C ASN A 374 -8.29 8.93 14.77
N SER A 375 -8.25 10.25 14.96
CA SER A 375 -7.80 11.15 13.90
C SER A 375 -6.37 10.81 13.51
N PHE A 376 -6.14 10.70 12.21
CA PHE A 376 -4.87 10.34 11.63
C PHE A 376 -4.57 11.25 10.45
N ASN A 377 -3.42 11.90 10.46
CA ASN A 377 -2.98 12.78 9.39
C ASN A 377 -1.97 12.05 8.50
N ALA A 378 -2.40 11.54 7.36
CA ALA A 378 -1.53 10.83 6.43
C ALA A 378 -0.52 11.74 5.70
N LEU A 379 -0.69 13.07 5.79
CA LEU A 379 0.23 14.02 5.16
C LEU A 379 1.54 14.15 5.94
N THR A 380 1.53 13.86 7.25
CA THR A 380 2.65 14.13 8.16
C THR A 380 3.27 12.85 8.73
N ILE A 381 3.31 11.76 7.95
CA ILE A 381 3.84 10.47 8.41
C ILE A 381 5.36 10.44 8.32
N MET A 382 5.91 10.96 7.24
CA MET A 382 7.35 11.13 7.08
C MET A 382 7.67 12.56 6.70
N ASP A 383 8.80 13.01 7.23
CA ASP A 383 9.49 14.20 6.76
C ASP A 383 10.35 13.75 5.57
N LEU A 384 9.93 14.10 4.36
CA LEU A 384 10.58 13.62 3.14
C LEU A 384 11.87 14.39 2.91
N GLN A 385 12.86 13.73 2.31
CA GLN A 385 14.07 14.36 1.80
C GLN A 385 14.52 13.64 0.53
N PHE A 386 15.31 14.30 -0.30
CA PHE A 386 15.93 13.65 -1.44
C PHE A 386 17.35 14.11 -1.72
N SER A 387 18.05 13.36 -2.56
CA SER A 387 19.34 13.77 -3.10
C SER A 387 19.37 13.56 -4.60
N LEU A 388 19.92 14.54 -5.33
CA LEU A 388 20.30 14.41 -6.74
C LEU A 388 21.74 13.91 -6.81
N ARG A 389 22.01 12.96 -7.70
CA ARG A 389 23.26 12.22 -7.75
C ARG A 389 23.74 12.02 -9.18
N ASP A 390 25.06 11.91 -9.34
CA ASP A 390 25.69 11.64 -10.63
C ASP A 390 25.60 10.15 -11.02
N SER A 391 26.04 9.83 -12.24
CA SER A 391 26.10 8.46 -12.77
C SER A 391 26.93 7.45 -11.95
N ASN A 392 27.76 7.92 -11.01
CA ASN A 392 28.54 7.07 -10.09
C ASN A 392 27.90 7.01 -8.68
N ASP A 393 26.66 7.47 -8.53
CA ASP A 393 25.92 7.57 -7.26
C ASP A 393 26.55 8.54 -6.25
N ASN A 394 27.40 9.47 -6.69
CA ASN A 394 27.89 10.55 -5.83
C ASN A 394 26.82 11.63 -5.68
N VAL A 395 26.63 12.14 -4.46
CA VAL A 395 25.68 13.21 -4.18
C VAL A 395 26.15 14.53 -4.82
N LEU A 396 25.29 15.11 -5.67
CA LEU A 396 25.44 16.45 -6.25
C LEU A 396 24.71 17.49 -5.40
N ALA A 397 23.50 17.17 -4.94
CA ALA A 397 22.71 18.00 -4.05
C ALA A 397 21.93 17.14 -3.05
N SER A 398 21.74 17.66 -1.82
CA SER A 398 20.85 17.10 -0.81
C SER A 398 19.80 18.14 -0.43
N VAL A 399 18.55 17.71 -0.35
CA VAL A 399 17.37 18.57 -0.14
C VAL A 399 16.57 18.04 1.03
N ASN A 400 16.51 18.86 2.08
CA ASN A 400 15.79 18.66 3.34
C ASN A 400 15.62 20.06 3.96
N GLN A 401 14.74 20.86 3.34
CA GLN A 401 14.53 22.27 3.64
C GLN A 401 13.27 22.50 4.46
N THR A 402 12.27 21.63 4.29
CA THR A 402 10.97 21.72 4.94
C THR A 402 10.84 20.66 6.02
N GLY A 403 9.62 20.44 6.51
CA GLY A 403 9.35 19.44 7.54
C GLY A 403 8.14 18.61 7.12
N PHE A 404 7.64 17.80 8.07
CA PHE A 404 6.44 16.98 7.87
C PHE A 404 5.30 17.69 7.13
N GLY A 405 4.85 17.08 6.03
CA GLY A 405 3.67 17.50 5.26
C GLY A 405 3.91 18.61 4.25
N GLU A 406 5.12 19.14 4.16
CA GLU A 406 5.52 20.11 3.14
C GLU A 406 6.36 19.43 2.05
N ALA A 407 6.43 20.05 0.87
CA ALA A 407 7.20 19.53 -0.25
C ALA A 407 8.67 19.93 -0.17
N GLU A 408 9.54 19.01 -0.58
CA GLU A 408 10.96 19.29 -0.79
C GLU A 408 11.19 19.71 -2.24
N GLU A 409 12.01 20.75 -2.45
CA GLU A 409 12.23 21.29 -3.79
C GLU A 409 13.70 21.66 -4.05
N LEU A 410 14.17 21.26 -5.23
CA LEU A 410 15.39 21.74 -5.87
C LEU A 410 14.97 22.52 -7.12
N VAL A 411 15.40 23.77 -7.24
CA VAL A 411 15.02 24.63 -8.36
C VAL A 411 16.23 24.90 -9.24
N GLU A 412 16.07 24.64 -10.54
CA GLU A 412 17.02 25.01 -11.60
C GLU A 412 18.49 24.66 -11.30
N PHE A 413 18.74 23.44 -10.80
CA PHE A 413 20.10 22.98 -10.51
C PHE A 413 20.87 22.68 -11.80
N ASP A 414 22.00 23.35 -11.99
CA ASP A 414 22.88 23.16 -13.16
C ASP A 414 23.52 21.77 -13.16
N LEU A 415 23.08 20.93 -14.12
CA LEU A 415 23.61 19.58 -14.28
C LEU A 415 25.02 19.63 -14.91
N PRO A 416 26.05 18.98 -14.31
CA PRO A 416 27.44 19.13 -14.75
C PRO A 416 27.76 18.73 -16.21
N GLY A 417 26.85 18.05 -16.91
CA GLY A 417 27.00 17.66 -18.31
C GLY A 417 25.85 16.79 -18.80
N ALA A 418 25.99 16.27 -20.01
CA ALA A 418 25.06 15.23 -20.48
C ALA A 418 25.35 13.91 -19.77
N GLY A 419 24.32 13.17 -19.36
CA GLY A 419 24.50 11.88 -18.72
C GLY A 419 23.26 11.36 -17.99
N GLU A 420 23.45 10.23 -17.31
CA GLU A 420 22.47 9.66 -16.38
C GLU A 420 22.64 10.28 -14.98
N TYR A 421 21.52 10.59 -14.37
CA TYR A 421 21.39 11.13 -13.03
C TYR A 421 20.43 10.27 -12.22
N PHE A 422 20.65 10.24 -10.91
CA PHE A 422 19.78 9.53 -9.98
C PHE A 422 19.16 10.49 -8.97
N ILE A 423 17.90 10.21 -8.62
CA ILE A 423 17.21 10.84 -7.51
C ILE A 423 16.99 9.77 -6.47
N ARG A 424 17.45 10.01 -5.25
CA ARG A 424 17.21 9.12 -4.12
C ARG A 424 16.29 9.82 -3.13
N VAL A 425 15.04 9.37 -3.03
CA VAL A 425 14.05 9.81 -2.04
C VAL A 425 14.19 8.95 -0.78
N SER A 426 14.06 9.58 0.39
CA SER A 426 14.12 8.90 1.69
C SER A 426 13.43 9.74 2.78
N ALA A 427 13.25 9.19 3.97
CA ALA A 427 12.76 9.96 5.11
C ALA A 427 13.92 10.60 5.90
N ALA A 428 13.79 11.87 6.25
CA ALA A 428 14.63 12.57 7.22
C ALA A 428 14.23 12.20 8.66
N ASP A 429 12.93 12.12 8.91
CA ASP A 429 12.32 11.68 10.16
C ASP A 429 10.95 11.02 9.88
N SER A 430 10.39 10.32 10.85
CA SER A 430 9.12 9.59 10.70
C SER A 430 8.32 9.52 11.99
N ASN A 431 7.01 9.73 11.89
CA ASN A 431 6.03 9.52 12.96
C ASN A 431 5.24 8.20 12.79
N GLY A 432 5.56 7.41 11.76
CA GLY A 432 4.89 6.16 11.48
C GLY A 432 5.25 5.57 10.12
N VAL A 433 4.31 4.82 9.57
CA VAL A 433 4.40 4.09 8.30
C VAL A 433 3.03 4.12 7.61
N ALA A 434 2.89 4.03 6.30
CA ALA A 434 3.79 4.43 5.21
C ALA A 434 3.47 5.88 4.75
N GLN A 435 4.37 6.53 4.00
CA GLN A 435 4.14 7.85 3.39
C GLN A 435 4.04 7.71 1.87
N VAL A 436 2.90 8.12 1.31
CA VAL A 436 2.71 8.26 -0.14
C VAL A 436 3.22 9.63 -0.56
N TYR A 437 3.78 9.76 -1.76
CA TYR A 437 4.23 11.02 -2.32
C TYR A 437 4.07 11.06 -3.85
N THR A 438 4.16 12.26 -4.41
CA THR A 438 4.41 12.51 -5.83
C THR A 438 5.82 13.07 -5.99
N MET A 439 6.51 12.68 -7.06
CA MET A 439 7.76 13.31 -7.48
C MET A 439 7.63 13.86 -8.89
N ASP A 440 7.99 15.12 -9.08
CA ASP A 440 8.07 15.79 -10.36
C ASP A 440 9.54 16.11 -10.69
N VAL A 441 9.93 15.86 -11.93
CA VAL A 441 11.24 16.21 -12.48
C VAL A 441 11.00 16.97 -13.77
N ALA A 442 11.52 18.19 -13.86
CA ALA A 442 11.46 19.01 -15.07
C ALA A 442 12.85 19.50 -15.43
N LEU A 443 13.17 19.49 -16.71
CA LEU A 443 14.40 20.08 -17.23
C LEU A 443 14.09 21.38 -17.96
N SER A 444 14.81 22.44 -17.63
CA SER A 444 14.86 23.67 -18.42
C SER A 444 16.25 23.88 -18.99
N GLY A 445 16.38 24.77 -19.97
CA GLY A 445 17.69 25.18 -20.48
C GLY A 445 18.29 26.29 -19.61
N LEU A 446 19.62 26.43 -19.65
CA LEU A 446 20.25 27.68 -19.23
C LEU A 446 19.55 28.84 -19.96
N PRO A 447 19.22 29.94 -19.26
CA PRO A 447 18.69 31.11 -19.94
C PRO A 447 19.70 31.50 -21.03
N ALA A 448 19.20 31.69 -22.25
CA ALA A 448 20.04 32.14 -23.35
C ALA A 448 20.80 33.38 -22.89
N GLU A 449 22.13 33.35 -22.99
CA GLU A 449 22.94 34.52 -22.65
C GLU A 449 22.42 35.68 -23.50
N PRO A 450 22.09 36.83 -22.90
CA PRO A 450 21.55 37.93 -23.66
C PRO A 450 22.54 38.28 -24.77
N CYS A 451 22.05 38.24 -26.01
CA CYS A 451 22.81 38.54 -27.20
C CYS A 451 22.32 39.87 -27.80
N PRO A 452 22.61 41.05 -27.18
CA PRO A 452 22.16 42.34 -27.70
C PRO A 452 22.52 42.59 -29.16
N ALA A 453 23.55 41.91 -29.66
CA ALA A 453 24.02 42.04 -31.03
C ALA A 453 23.11 41.35 -32.07
N ASP A 454 22.26 40.39 -31.68
CA ASP A 454 21.21 39.83 -32.53
C ASP A 454 19.96 40.69 -32.37
N ILE A 455 19.93 41.74 -33.18
CA ILE A 455 18.86 42.74 -33.19
C ILE A 455 17.62 42.16 -33.89
N THR A 456 17.80 41.15 -34.74
CA THR A 456 16.69 40.49 -35.48
C THR A 456 15.97 39.41 -34.67
N GLY A 457 16.62 38.85 -33.65
CA GLY A 457 16.11 37.76 -32.82
C GLY A 457 16.11 36.40 -33.54
N ASP A 458 16.96 36.21 -34.54
CA ASP A 458 17.03 34.98 -35.34
C ASP A 458 18.05 33.94 -34.81
N GLY A 459 18.71 34.27 -33.70
CA GLY A 459 19.74 33.46 -33.05
C GLY A 459 21.14 33.66 -33.63
N GLN A 460 21.33 34.58 -34.59
CA GLN A 460 22.64 34.88 -35.18
C GLN A 460 22.90 36.38 -35.27
N VAL A 461 24.13 36.77 -34.94
CA VAL A 461 24.68 38.10 -35.21
C VAL A 461 25.34 38.09 -36.58
N GLY A 462 24.67 38.70 -37.56
CA GLY A 462 25.09 38.65 -38.94
C GLY A 462 24.87 39.95 -39.72
N SER A 463 24.83 39.79 -41.05
CA SER A 463 24.64 40.92 -41.95
C SER A 463 23.27 41.58 -41.81
N ALA A 464 22.27 40.85 -41.31
CA ALA A 464 20.93 41.39 -41.06
C ALA A 464 20.97 42.39 -39.89
N ASP A 465 21.62 42.05 -38.78
CA ASP A 465 21.80 42.93 -37.63
C ASP A 465 22.69 44.13 -37.97
N LEU A 466 23.76 43.89 -38.71
CA LEU A 466 24.63 44.96 -39.21
C LEU A 466 23.86 45.96 -40.08
N ALA A 467 22.96 45.47 -40.94
CA ALA A 467 22.15 46.34 -41.78
C ALA A 467 21.20 47.22 -40.96
N ILE A 468 20.72 46.73 -39.81
CA ILE A 468 19.89 47.53 -38.89
C ILE A 468 20.74 48.63 -38.24
N VAL A 469 21.92 48.32 -37.70
CA VAL A 469 22.82 49.34 -37.11
C VAL A 469 23.22 50.41 -38.12
N LEU A 470 23.55 50.02 -39.36
CA LEU A 470 23.91 50.97 -40.41
C LEU A 470 22.71 51.75 -40.96
N GLY A 471 21.54 51.13 -41.00
CA GLY A 471 20.29 51.74 -41.47
C GLY A 471 19.74 52.79 -40.51
N GLU A 472 19.97 52.61 -39.20
CA GLU A 472 19.51 53.51 -38.14
C GLU A 472 20.61 54.42 -37.60
N TRP A 473 21.70 54.60 -38.34
CA TRP A 473 22.86 55.35 -37.89
C TRP A 473 22.52 56.80 -37.50
N GLY A 474 22.83 57.17 -36.26
CA GLY A 474 22.52 58.49 -35.71
C GLY A 474 21.10 58.65 -35.17
N GLU A 475 20.25 57.64 -35.22
CA GLU A 475 18.91 57.69 -34.63
C GLU A 475 18.96 57.60 -33.10
N MET A 476 18.02 58.29 -32.43
CA MET A 476 17.84 58.25 -30.98
C MET A 476 16.63 57.37 -30.62
N GLY A 477 16.75 56.57 -29.56
CA GLY A 477 15.67 55.67 -29.12
C GLY A 477 15.42 54.46 -30.03
N SER A 478 16.33 54.19 -30.97
CA SER A 478 16.30 53.02 -31.82
C SER A 478 16.68 51.75 -31.04
N ILE A 479 16.14 50.60 -31.48
CA ILE A 479 16.48 49.27 -30.94
C ILE A 479 17.95 48.88 -31.22
N ALA A 480 18.58 49.52 -32.21
CA ALA A 480 19.97 49.31 -32.59
C ALA A 480 20.98 50.01 -31.66
N ASN A 481 20.53 50.85 -30.71
CA ASN A 481 21.38 51.46 -29.68
C ASN A 481 21.67 50.46 -28.54
N ILE A 482 22.28 49.33 -28.90
CA ILE A 482 22.60 48.20 -28.03
C ILE A 482 23.75 48.50 -27.06
N SER A 483 24.52 49.56 -27.31
CA SER A 483 25.54 50.10 -26.40
C SER A 483 24.96 50.95 -25.27
N GLY A 484 23.68 51.35 -25.35
CA GLY A 484 23.03 52.19 -24.35
C GLY A 484 23.50 53.64 -24.32
N SER A 485 24.21 54.11 -25.35
CA SER A 485 24.80 55.45 -25.39
C SER A 485 23.77 56.59 -25.60
N GLY A 486 22.58 56.22 -26.09
CA GLY A 486 21.46 57.13 -26.35
C GLY A 486 21.26 57.45 -27.84
N GLN A 487 22.21 57.03 -28.69
CA GLN A 487 22.18 57.21 -30.14
C GLN A 487 22.90 56.04 -30.82
N VAL A 488 22.40 55.57 -31.97
CA VAL A 488 23.06 54.51 -32.75
C VAL A 488 24.35 55.05 -33.37
N GLY A 489 25.47 54.37 -33.14
CA GLY A 489 26.75 54.77 -33.70
C GLY A 489 27.83 53.71 -33.59
N SER A 490 29.09 54.17 -33.51
CA SER A 490 30.25 53.27 -33.57
C SER A 490 30.36 52.30 -32.39
N GLY A 491 29.76 52.63 -31.24
CA GLY A 491 29.69 51.73 -30.10
C GLY A 491 28.84 50.49 -30.39
N ASP A 492 27.68 50.68 -31.01
CA ASP A 492 26.76 49.61 -31.40
C ASP A 492 27.35 48.75 -32.50
N LEU A 493 27.98 49.39 -33.49
CA LEU A 493 28.69 48.70 -34.56
C LEU A 493 29.81 47.80 -34.02
N ALA A 494 30.57 48.28 -33.04
CA ALA A 494 31.63 47.48 -32.42
C ALA A 494 31.08 46.26 -31.69
N ILE A 495 29.89 46.37 -31.08
CA ILE A 495 29.22 45.25 -30.40
C ILE A 495 28.74 44.20 -31.41
N VAL A 496 28.10 44.60 -32.52
CA VAL A 496 27.69 43.67 -33.59
C VAL A 496 28.89 42.97 -34.22
N LEU A 497 29.94 43.72 -34.58
CA LEU A 497 31.13 43.13 -35.18
C LEU A 497 31.93 42.26 -34.19
N GLY A 498 31.93 42.62 -32.91
CA GLY A 498 32.62 41.88 -31.85
C GLY A 498 31.97 40.54 -31.50
N ASN A 499 30.68 40.37 -31.80
CA ASN A 499 29.90 39.17 -31.49
C ASN A 499 29.40 38.44 -32.74
N TRP A 500 30.04 38.65 -33.90
CA TRP A 500 29.63 38.05 -35.17
C TRP A 500 29.58 36.52 -35.12
N GLY A 501 28.46 35.92 -35.50
CA GLY A 501 28.24 34.47 -35.47
C GLY A 501 26.97 34.07 -34.72
N ALA A 502 26.84 32.80 -34.36
CA ALA A 502 25.71 32.31 -33.57
C ALA A 502 25.73 32.92 -32.16
N CYS A 503 24.56 33.30 -31.64
CA CYS A 503 24.44 33.71 -30.26
C CYS A 503 24.73 32.52 -29.31
N PRO A 504 25.31 32.79 -28.11
CA PRO A 504 25.72 31.74 -27.17
C PRO A 504 24.56 30.94 -26.57
#